data_AF-A0A3B8HEM1-F1
#
_entry.id   AF-A0A3B8HEM1-F1
#
_cell.length_a   1.000
_cell.length_b   1.000
_cell.length_c   1.000
_cell.angle_alpha   90.00
_cell.angle_beta   90.00
_cell.angle_gamma   90.00
#
_symmetry.space_group_name_H-M   'P 1'
#
loop_
_entity.id
_entity.type
_entity.pdbx_description
1 polymer ?
#
loop_
_entity_poly.entity_id
_entity_poly.type
_entity_poly.pdbx_seq_one_letter_code
_entity_poly.pdbx_strand_id
1 'polypeptide(L)'
;MADVRMENRAHWENEELKLDERVYQAMWPGGEAAINRLAKQGKHHVRQLVANLIDEGTEFFELCRLAGFGMDYPDVEDVPCGGIATGLGKIHGNWTMIVANDSRVKAGTYFPITLKKHMRAQAIAERCGLNCVYIADSGGAYLPMQADVFPDDQHFGSMFYNMARMSAMGLKQITLSTGGNTAGGAYIVFMACQSVMIEKLSYSFLGGPPLVKAATGEVISAEDLGGARVHTQISGGADHFCRNQDEAVAKVREILSFEPPQKLHLHRYAEVPPRVPAQSIYELLPAKVHQGINTRAFLEAVADDSEFFEYKRNYAMGRGDNIIAGKIRIKGLPLGIIAANGLGIIFVEAARKATEWIIRCSQDKTPILFVQSSPGYMVGSESEHMGIGKYGADMVRSVSCAQVPRLQLVIGPD
;
A
#
# COMPACT_ATOMS: atom_id res chain seq x y z
N MET A 1 -32.70 10.97 -18.56
CA MET A 1 -32.10 10.07 -17.54
C MET A 1 -31.25 8.97 -18.17
N ALA A 2 -31.74 8.23 -19.17
CA ALA A 2 -30.91 7.23 -19.87
C ALA A 2 -29.67 7.84 -20.56
N ASP A 3 -29.84 8.99 -21.21
CA ASP A 3 -28.76 9.72 -21.88
C ASP A 3 -27.60 10.11 -20.94
N VAL A 4 -27.94 10.68 -19.76
CA VAL A 4 -26.96 11.08 -18.73
C VAL A 4 -26.21 9.87 -18.14
N ARG A 5 -26.87 8.72 -17.96
CA ARG A 5 -26.21 7.51 -17.46
C ARG A 5 -25.21 6.95 -18.47
N MET A 6 -25.54 7.02 -19.76
CA MET A 6 -24.63 6.64 -20.84
C MET A 6 -23.44 7.60 -20.95
N GLU A 7 -23.67 8.91 -20.78
CA GLU A 7 -22.60 9.92 -20.72
C GLU A 7 -21.65 9.67 -19.55
N ASN A 8 -22.18 9.43 -18.34
CA ASN A 8 -21.39 9.07 -17.16
C ASN A 8 -20.54 7.82 -17.41
N ARG A 9 -21.17 6.77 -17.95
CA ARG A 9 -20.48 5.51 -18.25
C ARG A 9 -19.31 5.73 -19.20
N ALA A 10 -19.56 6.37 -20.34
CA ALA A 10 -18.53 6.63 -21.34
C ALA A 10 -17.38 7.48 -20.77
N HIS A 11 -17.68 8.46 -19.92
CA HIS A 11 -16.66 9.26 -19.24
C HIS A 11 -15.75 8.40 -18.36
N TRP A 12 -16.32 7.60 -17.45
CA TRP A 12 -15.53 6.80 -16.51
C TRP A 12 -14.79 5.63 -17.17
N GLU A 13 -15.38 4.98 -18.18
CA GLU A 13 -14.68 3.97 -18.97
C GLU A 13 -13.44 4.57 -19.68
N ASN A 14 -13.54 5.81 -20.18
CA ASN A 14 -12.41 6.51 -20.78
C ASN A 14 -11.34 6.94 -19.75
N GLU A 15 -11.73 7.37 -18.54
CA GLU A 15 -10.77 7.68 -17.47
C GLU A 15 -10.08 6.42 -16.93
N GLU A 16 -10.78 5.28 -16.88
CA GLU A 16 -10.17 4.00 -16.50
C GLU A 16 -9.16 3.52 -17.54
N LEU A 17 -9.46 3.63 -18.84
CA LEU A 17 -8.50 3.31 -19.91
C LEU A 17 -7.22 4.17 -19.80
N LYS A 18 -7.38 5.46 -19.53
CA LYS A 18 -6.24 6.38 -19.30
C LYS A 18 -5.42 6.01 -18.06
N LEU A 19 -6.08 5.51 -17.01
CA LEU A 19 -5.44 5.05 -15.80
C LEU A 19 -4.67 3.75 -16.06
N ASP A 20 -5.29 2.80 -16.74
CA ASP A 20 -4.69 1.52 -17.10
C ASP A 20 -3.46 1.69 -17.99
N GLU A 21 -3.51 2.58 -18.98
CA GLU A 21 -2.36 2.91 -19.81
C GLU A 21 -1.19 3.46 -18.98
N ARG A 22 -1.46 4.40 -18.07
CA ARG A 22 -0.43 4.96 -17.17
C ARG A 22 0.16 3.90 -16.25
N VAL A 23 -0.69 3.05 -15.68
CA VAL A 23 -0.26 1.95 -14.82
C VAL A 23 0.61 0.96 -15.60
N TYR A 24 0.20 0.60 -16.82
CA TYR A 24 0.97 -0.27 -17.69
C TYR A 24 2.36 0.30 -17.98
N GLN A 25 2.44 1.58 -18.38
CA GLN A 25 3.70 2.29 -18.62
C GLN A 25 4.59 2.29 -17.36
N ALA A 26 4.03 2.60 -16.19
CA ALA A 26 4.76 2.62 -14.93
C ALA A 26 5.29 1.23 -14.52
N MET A 27 4.52 0.16 -14.77
CA MET A 27 4.90 -1.21 -14.41
C MET A 27 5.95 -1.82 -15.36
N TRP A 28 6.18 -1.21 -16.53
CA TRP A 28 7.07 -1.70 -17.59
C TRP A 28 8.24 -0.75 -17.92
N PRO A 29 9.02 -0.29 -16.91
CA PRO A 29 10.09 0.67 -17.13
C PRO A 29 11.18 0.11 -18.05
N GLY A 30 11.53 0.85 -19.10
CA GLY A 30 12.56 0.49 -20.08
C GLY A 30 12.18 -0.66 -21.02
N GLY A 31 10.95 -1.17 -20.94
CA GLY A 31 10.43 -2.15 -21.87
C GLY A 31 11.13 -3.52 -21.84
N GLU A 32 10.91 -4.27 -22.92
CA GLU A 32 11.50 -5.58 -23.17
C GLU A 32 13.03 -5.55 -23.17
N ALA A 33 13.63 -4.43 -23.61
CA ALA A 33 15.08 -4.26 -23.61
C ALA A 33 15.68 -4.24 -22.19
N ALA A 34 14.98 -3.67 -21.20
CA ALA A 34 15.41 -3.69 -19.81
C ALA A 34 15.31 -5.10 -19.20
N ILE A 35 14.28 -5.85 -19.54
CA ILE A 35 14.10 -7.25 -19.09
C ILE A 35 15.19 -8.14 -19.67
N ASN A 36 15.45 -8.05 -20.96
CA ASN A 36 16.53 -8.81 -21.60
C ASN A 36 17.91 -8.47 -21.01
N ARG A 37 18.12 -7.23 -20.57
CA ARG A 37 19.34 -6.82 -19.87
C ARG A 37 19.47 -7.49 -18.50
N LEU A 38 18.38 -7.57 -17.73
CA LEU A 38 18.34 -8.32 -16.47
C LEU A 38 18.58 -9.82 -16.70
N ALA A 39 17.94 -10.41 -17.70
CA ALA A 39 18.09 -11.82 -18.02
C ALA A 39 19.54 -12.19 -18.36
N LYS A 40 20.28 -11.32 -19.07
CA LYS A 40 21.73 -11.48 -19.32
C LYS A 40 22.59 -11.47 -18.04
N GLN A 41 22.07 -10.89 -16.96
CA GLN A 41 22.70 -10.90 -15.63
C GLN A 41 22.21 -12.07 -14.77
N GLY A 42 21.37 -12.97 -15.32
CA GLY A 42 20.74 -14.05 -14.55
C GLY A 42 19.65 -13.57 -13.59
N LYS A 43 19.06 -12.40 -13.82
CA LYS A 43 18.01 -11.81 -12.99
C LYS A 43 16.64 -11.87 -13.65
N HIS A 44 15.64 -12.30 -12.89
CA HIS A 44 14.23 -12.05 -13.13
C HIS A 44 13.86 -10.61 -12.81
N HIS A 45 12.85 -10.07 -13.50
CA HIS A 45 12.29 -8.80 -13.10
C HIS A 45 11.48 -8.94 -11.82
N VAL A 46 11.38 -7.85 -11.06
CA VAL A 46 10.86 -7.88 -9.69
C VAL A 46 9.45 -8.47 -9.56
N ARG A 47 8.53 -8.13 -10.47
CA ARG A 47 7.14 -8.65 -10.43
C ARG A 47 7.03 -10.13 -10.78
N GLN A 48 7.97 -10.69 -11.56
CA GLN A 48 8.06 -12.13 -11.77
C GLN A 48 8.49 -12.85 -10.50
N LEU A 49 9.45 -12.29 -9.76
CA LEU A 49 9.86 -12.85 -8.46
C LEU A 49 8.70 -12.82 -7.46
N VAL A 50 7.92 -11.74 -7.43
CA VAL A 50 6.71 -11.65 -6.60
C VAL A 50 5.69 -12.73 -7.00
N ALA A 51 5.43 -12.90 -8.31
CA ALA A 51 4.51 -13.92 -8.80
C ALA A 51 4.95 -15.35 -8.44
N ASN A 52 6.25 -15.64 -8.51
CA ASN A 52 6.82 -16.93 -8.11
C ASN A 52 6.77 -17.15 -6.58
N LEU A 53 6.80 -16.07 -5.81
CA LEU A 53 6.82 -16.11 -4.35
C LEU A 53 5.43 -16.37 -3.75
N ILE A 54 4.38 -15.79 -4.31
CA ILE A 54 3.02 -15.92 -3.80
C ILE A 54 2.39 -17.27 -4.16
N ASP A 55 1.31 -17.62 -3.46
CA ASP A 55 0.58 -18.86 -3.70
C ASP A 55 -0.08 -18.87 -5.08
N GLU A 56 -0.02 -20.03 -5.74
CA GLU A 56 -0.62 -20.25 -7.04
C GLU A 56 -2.13 -19.94 -7.02
N GLY A 57 -2.62 -19.27 -8.06
CA GLY A 57 -4.02 -18.85 -8.17
C GLY A 57 -4.42 -17.68 -7.27
N THR A 58 -3.47 -17.04 -6.58
CA THR A 58 -3.71 -15.81 -5.81
C THR A 58 -3.15 -14.58 -6.51
N GLU A 59 -3.74 -13.42 -6.23
CA GLU A 59 -3.33 -12.16 -6.82
C GLU A 59 -2.40 -11.37 -5.90
N PHE A 60 -1.46 -10.63 -6.51
CA PHE A 60 -0.68 -9.63 -5.82
C PHE A 60 -1.45 -8.31 -5.78
N PHE A 61 -1.90 -7.89 -4.60
CA PHE A 61 -2.55 -6.60 -4.41
C PHE A 61 -1.51 -5.49 -4.32
N GLU A 62 -1.08 -5.00 -5.49
CA GLU A 62 -0.04 -3.99 -5.61
C GLU A 62 -0.52 -2.58 -5.19
N LEU A 63 0.28 -1.91 -4.36
CA LEU A 63 0.01 -0.59 -3.80
C LEU A 63 0.76 0.50 -4.56
N CYS A 64 0.12 1.67 -4.69
CA CYS A 64 0.75 2.90 -5.19
C CYS A 64 1.49 2.69 -6.53
N ARG A 65 0.81 2.06 -7.51
CA ARG A 65 1.36 1.72 -8.85
C ARG A 65 1.85 2.95 -9.63
N LEU A 66 1.27 4.12 -9.36
CA LEU A 66 1.65 5.39 -9.99
C LEU A 66 2.57 6.27 -9.11
N ALA A 67 3.16 5.73 -8.04
CA ALA A 67 4.15 6.49 -7.28
C ALA A 67 5.28 6.96 -8.21
N GLY A 68 5.72 8.20 -8.04
CA GLY A 68 6.77 8.83 -8.85
C GLY A 68 6.27 9.64 -10.04
N PHE A 69 5.07 9.32 -10.56
CA PHE A 69 4.51 9.97 -11.74
C PHE A 69 4.44 11.49 -11.61
N GLY A 70 5.06 12.20 -12.56
CA GLY A 70 5.03 13.67 -12.65
C GLY A 70 5.70 14.40 -11.49
N MET A 71 6.66 13.75 -10.81
CA MET A 71 7.41 14.37 -9.70
C MET A 71 8.60 15.24 -10.16
N ASP A 72 9.04 15.09 -11.43
CA ASP A 72 10.11 15.88 -12.06
C ASP A 72 11.37 16.06 -11.19
N TYR A 73 11.91 14.95 -10.69
CA TYR A 73 13.13 14.99 -9.88
C TYR A 73 14.37 15.39 -10.71
N PRO A 74 15.43 15.90 -10.06
CA PRO A 74 16.65 16.28 -10.76
C PRO A 74 17.18 15.13 -11.64
N ASP A 75 17.51 15.43 -12.90
CA ASP A 75 18.11 14.50 -13.86
C ASP A 75 17.29 13.21 -14.15
N VAL A 76 16.00 13.20 -13.81
CA VAL A 76 15.09 12.07 -14.02
C VAL A 76 13.68 12.57 -14.35
N GLU A 77 13.19 12.22 -15.54
CA GLU A 77 11.81 12.55 -15.97
C GLU A 77 10.74 11.94 -15.05
N ASP A 78 10.90 10.66 -14.70
CA ASP A 78 9.96 9.95 -13.83
C ASP A 78 10.67 8.85 -13.04
N VAL A 79 10.07 8.44 -11.92
CA VAL A 79 10.47 7.28 -11.11
C VAL A 79 9.34 6.26 -11.14
N PRO A 80 9.22 5.44 -12.21
CA PRO A 80 8.11 4.50 -12.38
C PRO A 80 7.86 3.64 -11.15
N CYS A 81 6.61 3.60 -10.68
CA CYS A 81 6.19 2.94 -9.45
C CYS A 81 6.98 3.33 -8.18
N GLY A 82 7.71 4.44 -8.19
CA GLY A 82 8.62 4.85 -7.13
C GLY A 82 9.89 3.99 -7.05
N GLY A 83 10.23 3.22 -8.10
CA GLY A 83 11.38 2.33 -8.13
C GLY A 83 11.25 1.08 -7.26
N ILE A 84 10.04 0.81 -6.75
CA ILE A 84 9.77 -0.28 -5.82
C ILE A 84 8.33 -0.80 -6.01
N ALA A 85 8.17 -2.11 -6.11
CA ALA A 85 6.87 -2.77 -6.04
C ALA A 85 6.56 -3.08 -4.57
N THR A 86 5.41 -2.61 -4.08
CA THR A 86 4.93 -2.92 -2.72
C THR A 86 3.51 -3.43 -2.78
N GLY A 87 3.15 -4.38 -1.93
CA GLY A 87 1.79 -4.94 -1.96
C GLY A 87 1.60 -6.16 -1.08
N LEU A 88 0.38 -6.70 -1.12
CA LEU A 88 -0.02 -7.86 -0.34
C LEU A 88 -0.09 -9.09 -1.24
N GLY A 89 0.59 -10.17 -0.84
CA GLY A 89 0.51 -11.48 -1.48
C GLY A 89 0.23 -12.56 -0.45
N LYS A 90 -0.39 -13.67 -0.86
CA LYS A 90 -0.53 -14.85 0.02
C LYS A 90 0.68 -15.74 -0.11
N ILE A 91 1.23 -16.20 1.00
CA ILE A 91 2.27 -17.22 1.07
C ILE A 91 1.85 -18.23 2.12
N HIS A 92 1.65 -19.48 1.72
CA HIS A 92 1.08 -20.54 2.55
C HIS A 92 -0.26 -20.13 3.22
N GLY A 93 -1.12 -19.43 2.46
CA GLY A 93 -2.43 -18.96 2.88
C GLY A 93 -2.41 -17.67 3.71
N ASN A 94 -1.23 -17.18 4.12
CA ASN A 94 -1.07 -15.99 4.96
C ASN A 94 -0.78 -14.74 4.13
N TRP A 95 -1.48 -13.65 4.43
CA TRP A 95 -1.18 -12.34 3.84
C TRP A 95 0.18 -11.85 4.31
N THR A 96 1.03 -11.49 3.36
CA THR A 96 2.39 -11.03 3.59
C THR A 96 2.60 -9.71 2.85
N MET A 97 3.19 -8.73 3.51
CA MET A 97 3.64 -7.50 2.86
C MET A 97 4.91 -7.81 2.08
N ILE A 98 4.90 -7.55 0.78
CA ILE A 98 6.07 -7.73 -0.09
C ILE A 98 6.56 -6.35 -0.50
N VAL A 99 7.85 -6.12 -0.34
CA VAL A 99 8.54 -4.87 -0.66
C VAL A 99 9.74 -5.20 -1.54
N ALA A 100 9.68 -4.84 -2.81
CA ALA A 100 10.55 -5.41 -3.82
C ALA A 100 11.15 -4.33 -4.72
N ASN A 101 12.47 -4.14 -4.68
CA ASN A 101 13.16 -3.11 -5.45
C ASN A 101 13.18 -3.45 -6.95
N ASP A 102 12.95 -2.44 -7.81
CA ASP A 102 13.07 -2.61 -9.26
C ASP A 102 14.39 -2.01 -9.75
N SER A 103 15.40 -2.86 -9.97
CA SER A 103 16.72 -2.41 -10.41
C SER A 103 16.75 -1.84 -11.84
N ARG A 104 15.65 -1.94 -12.61
CA ARG A 104 15.48 -1.25 -13.89
C ARG A 104 15.31 0.26 -13.70
N VAL A 105 14.79 0.70 -12.56
CA VAL A 105 14.58 2.11 -12.23
C VAL A 105 15.80 2.63 -11.48
N LYS A 106 16.75 3.22 -12.23
CA LYS A 106 17.99 3.83 -11.69
C LYS A 106 18.72 2.92 -10.69
N ALA A 107 18.90 1.64 -11.04
CA ALA A 107 19.55 0.62 -10.21
C ALA A 107 18.88 0.41 -8.83
N GLY A 108 17.57 0.66 -8.71
CA GLY A 108 16.83 0.47 -7.46
C GLY A 108 17.22 1.47 -6.37
N THR A 109 17.73 2.64 -6.78
CA THR A 109 18.10 3.71 -5.85
C THR A 109 16.86 4.34 -5.23
N TYR A 110 16.98 4.77 -3.98
CA TYR A 110 15.86 5.37 -3.24
C TYR A 110 15.79 6.87 -3.49
N PHE A 111 14.68 7.28 -4.10
CA PHE A 111 14.21 8.65 -4.16
C PHE A 111 13.35 8.96 -2.93
N PRO A 112 13.05 10.24 -2.65
CA PRO A 112 12.10 10.60 -1.57
C PRO A 112 10.76 9.86 -1.71
N ILE A 113 10.24 9.70 -2.93
CA ILE A 113 9.01 8.93 -3.17
C ILE A 113 9.17 7.43 -2.89
N THR A 114 10.35 6.85 -3.17
CA THR A 114 10.65 5.45 -2.87
C THR A 114 10.58 5.21 -1.37
N LEU A 115 11.19 6.10 -0.58
CA LEU A 115 11.13 6.05 0.89
C LEU A 115 9.70 6.14 1.39
N LYS A 116 8.94 7.14 0.93
CA LYS A 116 7.54 7.31 1.32
C LYS A 116 6.71 6.07 1.01
N LYS A 117 6.93 5.44 -0.16
CA LYS A 117 6.25 4.20 -0.55
C LYS A 117 6.66 2.99 0.30
N HIS A 118 7.94 2.83 0.60
CA HIS A 118 8.45 1.77 1.48
C HIS A 118 7.88 1.93 2.91
N MET A 119 8.02 3.12 3.49
CA MET A 119 7.51 3.43 4.83
C MET A 119 6.00 3.23 4.92
N ARG A 120 5.25 3.59 3.86
CA ARG A 120 3.82 3.32 3.79
C ARG A 120 3.51 1.82 3.80
N ALA A 121 4.29 1.00 3.11
CA ALA A 121 4.14 -0.45 3.11
C ALA A 121 4.39 -1.05 4.52
N GLN A 122 5.46 -0.64 5.19
CA GLN A 122 5.73 -1.05 6.58
C GLN A 122 4.64 -0.59 7.56
N ALA A 123 4.13 0.63 7.41
CA ALA A 123 3.04 1.13 8.25
C ALA A 123 1.75 0.32 8.07
N ILE A 124 1.47 -0.18 6.86
CA ILE A 124 0.36 -1.11 6.62
C ILE A 124 0.65 -2.47 7.28
N ALA A 125 1.87 -3.00 7.10
CA ALA A 125 2.27 -4.28 7.69
C ALA A 125 2.16 -4.28 9.22
N GLU A 126 2.70 -3.27 9.90
CA GLU A 126 2.63 -3.13 11.36
C GLU A 126 1.17 -3.03 11.84
N ARG A 127 0.34 -2.21 11.19
CA ARG A 127 -1.07 -2.02 11.56
C ARG A 127 -1.93 -3.26 11.35
N CYS A 128 -1.60 -4.06 10.34
CA CYS A 128 -2.35 -5.27 9.98
C CYS A 128 -1.74 -6.55 10.58
N GLY A 129 -0.61 -6.47 11.30
CA GLY A 129 0.07 -7.63 11.87
C GLY A 129 0.60 -8.59 10.81
N LEU A 130 1.23 -8.06 9.77
CA LEU A 130 1.71 -8.84 8.62
C LEU A 130 3.22 -9.09 8.72
N ASN A 131 3.63 -10.29 8.31
CA ASN A 131 5.02 -10.57 7.99
C ASN A 131 5.45 -9.75 6.76
N CYS A 132 6.74 -9.43 6.67
CA CYS A 132 7.34 -8.68 5.58
C CYS A 132 8.37 -9.54 4.83
N VAL A 133 8.31 -9.54 3.50
CA VAL A 133 9.37 -10.04 2.63
C VAL A 133 9.96 -8.88 1.82
N TYR A 134 11.26 -8.67 1.97
CA TYR A 134 12.04 -7.69 1.25
C TYR A 134 12.79 -8.36 0.10
N ILE A 135 12.42 -8.09 -1.15
CA ILE A 135 13.20 -8.53 -2.32
C ILE A 135 14.19 -7.39 -2.64
N ALA A 136 15.41 -7.53 -2.15
CA ALA A 136 16.38 -6.45 -2.04
C ALA A 136 17.40 -6.46 -3.21
N ASP A 137 17.37 -5.40 -4.01
CA ASP A 137 18.31 -5.10 -5.10
C ASP A 137 18.39 -3.56 -5.25
N SER A 138 19.10 -2.92 -4.33
CA SER A 138 19.17 -1.46 -4.22
C SER A 138 20.59 -0.92 -4.30
N GLY A 139 20.80 -0.03 -5.27
CA GLY A 139 22.01 0.78 -5.41
C GLY A 139 22.23 1.83 -4.30
N GLY A 140 21.37 1.90 -3.29
CA GLY A 140 21.46 2.85 -2.17
C GLY A 140 20.58 4.09 -2.35
N ALA A 141 20.96 5.21 -1.74
CA ALA A 141 20.24 6.47 -1.84
C ALA A 141 20.48 7.16 -3.20
N TYR A 142 19.48 7.87 -3.72
CA TYR A 142 19.67 8.76 -4.85
C TYR A 142 20.45 10.00 -4.41
N LEU A 143 21.77 9.97 -4.62
CA LEU A 143 22.72 10.95 -4.06
C LEU A 143 22.42 12.42 -4.38
N PRO A 144 21.92 12.81 -5.57
CA PRO A 144 21.54 14.20 -5.83
C PRO A 144 20.48 14.75 -4.87
N MET A 145 19.69 13.87 -4.24
CA MET A 145 18.65 14.21 -3.27
C MET A 145 18.93 13.65 -1.87
N GLN A 146 20.20 13.42 -1.52
CA GLN A 146 20.56 12.79 -0.25
C GLN A 146 19.95 13.49 0.99
N ALA A 147 19.80 14.82 0.96
CA ALA A 147 19.23 15.59 2.06
C ALA A 147 17.74 15.29 2.29
N ASP A 148 17.02 14.90 1.24
CA ASP A 148 15.60 14.53 1.28
C ASP A 148 15.41 13.01 1.47
N VAL A 149 16.51 12.27 1.63
CA VAL A 149 16.51 10.81 1.71
C VAL A 149 17.16 10.29 2.98
N PHE A 150 18.09 11.02 3.60
CA PHE A 150 18.91 10.50 4.69
C PHE A 150 18.57 11.00 6.11
N PRO A 151 18.50 12.32 6.40
CA PRO A 151 18.71 12.82 7.76
C PRO A 151 17.49 12.86 8.69
N ASP A 152 16.27 12.91 8.18
CA ASP A 152 15.08 13.31 8.96
C ASP A 152 14.24 12.11 9.46
N ASP A 153 13.26 12.39 10.30
CA ASP A 153 12.21 11.43 10.63
C ASP A 153 11.50 10.95 9.35
N GLN A 154 11.20 9.66 9.28
CA GLN A 154 10.66 8.99 8.07
C GLN A 154 11.61 8.95 6.86
N HIS A 155 12.89 9.30 7.03
CA HIS A 155 13.93 9.07 6.01
C HIS A 155 14.56 7.66 6.16
N PHE A 156 15.63 7.38 5.41
CA PHE A 156 16.17 6.03 5.19
C PHE A 156 16.33 5.18 6.46
N GLY A 157 16.81 5.78 7.55
CA GLY A 157 17.00 5.09 8.84
C GLY A 157 15.72 4.58 9.50
N SER A 158 14.58 5.21 9.22
CA SER A 158 13.29 4.82 9.80
C SER A 158 12.81 3.45 9.33
N MET A 159 13.23 3.01 8.13
CA MET A 159 12.90 1.67 7.63
C MET A 159 13.48 0.58 8.53
N PHE A 160 14.71 0.77 9.00
CA PHE A 160 15.42 -0.16 9.88
C PHE A 160 14.81 -0.18 11.27
N TYR A 161 14.48 1.00 11.80
CA TYR A 161 13.77 1.13 13.05
C TYR A 161 12.44 0.35 13.04
N ASN A 162 11.68 0.46 11.95
CA ASN A 162 10.43 -0.27 11.77
C ASN A 162 10.65 -1.79 11.68
N MET A 163 11.66 -2.25 10.91
CA MET A 163 12.00 -3.67 10.84
C MET A 163 12.28 -4.25 12.22
N ALA A 164 13.14 -3.59 13.00
CA ALA A 164 13.50 -4.03 14.35
C ALA A 164 12.26 -4.09 15.27
N ARG A 165 11.40 -3.08 15.23
CA ARG A 165 10.18 -3.04 16.05
C ARG A 165 9.15 -4.10 15.65
N MET A 166 8.87 -4.25 14.36
CA MET A 166 7.95 -5.28 13.87
C MET A 166 8.47 -6.69 14.20
N SER A 167 9.77 -6.92 14.08
CA SER A 167 10.41 -8.16 14.52
C SER A 167 10.20 -8.41 16.02
N ALA A 168 10.37 -7.39 16.88
CA ALA A 168 10.11 -7.48 18.31
C ALA A 168 8.63 -7.74 18.65
N MET A 169 7.69 -7.36 17.78
CA MET A 169 6.26 -7.70 17.89
C MET A 169 5.95 -9.14 17.44
N GLY A 170 6.95 -9.88 16.93
CA GLY A 170 6.79 -11.23 16.41
C GLY A 170 6.49 -11.32 14.91
N LEU A 171 6.48 -10.19 14.18
CA LEU A 171 6.25 -10.17 12.74
C LEU A 171 7.56 -10.45 12.00
N LYS A 172 7.62 -11.53 11.21
CA LYS A 172 8.82 -11.93 10.48
C LYS A 172 9.26 -10.85 9.50
N GLN A 173 10.53 -10.50 9.53
CA GLN A 173 11.19 -9.60 8.58
C GLN A 173 12.18 -10.46 7.78
N ILE A 174 11.79 -10.90 6.58
CA ILE A 174 12.62 -11.80 5.77
C ILE A 174 13.19 -11.02 4.59
N THR A 175 14.48 -11.18 4.32
CA THR A 175 15.11 -10.58 3.15
C THR A 175 15.54 -11.64 2.15
N LEU A 176 15.12 -11.44 0.91
CA LEU A 176 15.60 -12.12 -0.28
C LEU A 176 16.50 -11.15 -1.05
N SER A 177 17.81 -11.23 -0.84
CA SER A 177 18.77 -10.40 -1.57
C SER A 177 18.91 -10.94 -2.99
N THR A 178 18.51 -10.17 -4.00
CA THR A 178 18.60 -10.55 -5.43
C THR A 178 19.62 -9.75 -6.22
N GLY A 179 20.40 -8.91 -5.53
CA GLY A 179 21.45 -8.14 -6.15
C GLY A 179 22.25 -7.34 -5.13
N GLY A 180 22.63 -6.13 -5.51
CA GLY A 180 23.50 -5.28 -4.70
C GLY A 180 22.74 -4.58 -3.60
N ASN A 181 23.31 -4.55 -2.40
CA ASN A 181 22.76 -3.86 -1.23
C ASN A 181 23.88 -3.11 -0.50
N THR A 182 24.09 -1.84 -0.87
CA THR A 182 25.23 -1.04 -0.41
C THR A 182 24.84 0.00 0.65
N ALA A 183 25.75 0.28 1.58
CA ALA A 183 25.61 1.28 2.64
C ALA A 183 24.31 1.08 3.43
N GLY A 184 23.36 2.03 3.34
CA GLY A 184 22.05 1.89 3.98
C GLY A 184 21.31 0.63 3.54
N GLY A 185 21.35 0.26 2.26
CA GLY A 185 20.65 -0.92 1.75
C GLY A 185 21.12 -2.23 2.40
N ALA A 186 22.34 -2.27 2.91
CA ALA A 186 22.89 -3.46 3.57
C ALA A 186 22.13 -3.81 4.87
N TYR A 187 21.57 -2.82 5.58
CA TYR A 187 20.81 -3.08 6.79
C TYR A 187 19.48 -3.80 6.52
N ILE A 188 18.93 -3.72 5.31
CA ILE A 188 17.75 -4.55 4.94
C ILE A 188 18.12 -6.03 4.98
N VAL A 189 19.36 -6.38 4.60
CA VAL A 189 19.88 -7.75 4.66
C VAL A 189 20.20 -8.14 6.10
N PHE A 190 20.98 -7.32 6.81
CA PHE A 190 21.54 -7.66 8.12
C PHE A 190 20.56 -7.54 9.30
N MET A 191 19.46 -6.79 9.16
CA MET A 191 18.44 -6.65 10.22
C MET A 191 17.23 -7.55 10.01
N ALA A 192 17.18 -8.30 8.91
CA ALA A 192 16.16 -9.31 8.71
C ALA A 192 16.30 -10.40 9.79
N CYS A 193 15.18 -10.94 10.26
CA CYS A 193 15.22 -12.09 11.16
C CYS A 193 15.72 -13.35 10.46
N GLN A 194 15.56 -13.43 9.13
CA GLN A 194 16.24 -14.38 8.27
C GLN A 194 16.55 -13.75 6.91
N SER A 195 17.73 -14.01 6.39
CA SER A 195 18.25 -13.45 5.16
C SER A 195 18.73 -14.54 4.20
N VAL A 196 18.27 -14.46 2.95
CA VAL A 196 18.61 -15.35 1.85
C VAL A 196 19.48 -14.60 0.85
N MET A 197 20.68 -15.12 0.56
CA MET A 197 21.61 -14.57 -0.40
C MET A 197 21.95 -15.57 -1.50
N ILE A 198 22.14 -15.07 -2.72
CA ILE A 198 22.34 -15.86 -3.93
C ILE A 198 23.79 -15.72 -4.39
N GLU A 199 24.46 -16.85 -4.59
CA GLU A 199 25.84 -16.93 -5.07
C GLU A 199 26.06 -16.11 -6.35
N LYS A 200 27.13 -15.29 -6.39
CA LYS A 200 27.53 -14.48 -7.55
C LYS A 200 26.48 -13.49 -8.07
N LEU A 201 25.41 -13.29 -7.32
CA LEU A 201 24.34 -12.37 -7.65
C LEU A 201 24.15 -11.34 -6.54
N SER A 202 24.11 -11.81 -5.30
CA SER A 202 23.84 -11.01 -4.11
C SER A 202 25.13 -10.57 -3.46
N TYR A 203 25.23 -9.28 -3.17
CA TYR A 203 26.32 -8.72 -2.38
C TYR A 203 25.81 -7.62 -1.45
N SER A 204 26.32 -7.59 -0.23
CA SER A 204 25.95 -6.60 0.77
C SER A 204 27.18 -6.09 1.52
N PHE A 205 27.28 -4.77 1.70
CA PHE A 205 28.40 -4.16 2.42
C PHE A 205 28.08 -2.72 2.80
N LEU A 206 28.69 -2.22 3.88
CA LEU A 206 28.56 -0.82 4.29
C LEU A 206 29.30 0.13 3.33
N GLY A 207 30.37 -0.35 2.71
CA GLY A 207 31.14 0.37 1.70
C GLY A 207 31.59 -0.59 0.62
N GLY A 208 31.30 -0.26 -0.64
CA GLY A 208 31.67 -1.12 -1.76
C GLY A 208 33.16 -1.09 -2.09
N PRO A 209 33.61 -1.93 -3.03
CA PRO A 209 35.01 -2.02 -3.43
C PRO A 209 35.69 -0.67 -3.75
N PRO A 210 35.02 0.30 -4.43
CA PRO A 210 35.62 1.60 -4.65
C PRO A 210 35.94 2.36 -3.35
N LEU A 211 35.07 2.27 -2.34
CA LEU A 211 35.26 2.94 -1.05
C LEU A 211 36.35 2.24 -0.23
N VAL A 212 36.37 0.91 -0.22
CA VAL A 212 37.42 0.12 0.44
C VAL A 212 38.80 0.47 -0.12
N LYS A 213 38.94 0.51 -1.45
CA LYS A 213 40.18 0.90 -2.12
C LYS A 213 40.59 2.32 -1.76
N ALA A 214 39.66 3.27 -1.77
CA ALA A 214 39.95 4.67 -1.44
C ALA A 214 40.38 4.85 0.03
N ALA A 215 39.78 4.10 0.96
CA ALA A 215 40.04 4.24 2.39
C ALA A 215 41.26 3.46 2.89
N THR A 216 41.56 2.29 2.30
CA THR A 216 42.57 1.35 2.83
C THR A 216 43.65 0.95 1.82
N GLY A 217 43.44 1.22 0.53
CA GLY A 217 44.29 0.74 -0.56
C GLY A 217 44.03 -0.71 -0.99
N GLU A 218 43.18 -1.45 -0.28
CA GLU A 218 42.83 -2.84 -0.61
C GLU A 218 42.06 -2.93 -1.95
N VAL A 219 42.45 -3.88 -2.79
CA VAL A 219 41.76 -4.18 -4.05
C VAL A 219 41.07 -5.53 -3.90
N ILE A 220 39.74 -5.49 -3.79
CA ILE A 220 38.90 -6.66 -3.57
C ILE A 220 37.69 -6.62 -4.51
N SER A 221 37.16 -7.78 -4.90
CA SER A 221 35.95 -7.86 -5.71
C SER A 221 34.69 -7.67 -4.85
N ALA A 222 33.53 -7.37 -5.45
CA ALA A 222 32.26 -7.29 -4.70
C ALA A 222 31.86 -8.64 -4.09
N GLU A 223 32.11 -9.74 -4.80
CA GLU A 223 31.83 -11.11 -4.32
C GLU A 223 32.71 -11.48 -3.13
N ASP A 224 34.01 -11.16 -3.20
CA ASP A 224 34.95 -11.47 -2.12
C ASP A 224 34.81 -10.54 -0.91
N LEU A 225 34.30 -9.32 -1.12
CA LEU A 225 34.07 -8.34 -0.05
C LEU A 225 32.81 -8.66 0.77
N GLY A 226 31.72 -9.01 0.10
CA GLY A 226 30.40 -9.12 0.75
C GLY A 226 29.41 -9.97 -0.03
N GLY A 227 29.89 -10.94 -0.80
CA GLY A 227 29.03 -11.89 -1.53
C GLY A 227 28.32 -12.88 -0.60
N ALA A 228 27.44 -13.70 -1.19
CA ALA A 228 26.65 -14.68 -0.44
C ALA A 228 27.53 -15.63 0.41
N ARG A 229 28.69 -16.08 -0.11
CA ARG A 229 29.61 -16.95 0.65
C ARG A 229 30.18 -16.26 1.88
N VAL A 230 30.58 -14.99 1.76
CA VAL A 230 31.12 -14.21 2.88
C VAL A 230 30.10 -14.10 4.01
N HIS A 231 28.83 -13.83 3.68
CA HIS A 231 27.81 -13.62 4.69
C HIS A 231 27.21 -14.89 5.27
N THR A 232 27.16 -15.99 4.52
CA THR A 232 26.58 -17.26 4.99
C THR A 232 27.61 -18.23 5.58
N GLN A 233 28.90 -18.09 5.27
CA GLN A 233 29.93 -19.07 5.68
C GLN A 233 31.02 -18.47 6.58
N ILE A 234 31.23 -17.15 6.56
CA ILE A 234 32.34 -16.50 7.29
C ILE A 234 31.82 -15.56 8.36
N SER A 235 31.09 -14.52 7.97
CA SER A 235 30.66 -13.45 8.89
C SER A 235 29.36 -13.73 9.64
N GLY A 236 28.50 -14.62 9.11
CA GLY A 236 27.16 -14.87 9.68
C GLY A 236 26.19 -13.71 9.48
N GLY A 237 26.44 -12.81 8.53
CA GLY A 237 25.54 -11.70 8.20
C GLY A 237 24.28 -12.12 7.41
N ALA A 238 24.24 -13.35 6.89
CA ALA A 238 23.06 -13.92 6.26
C ALA A 238 22.95 -15.42 6.58
N ASP A 239 21.75 -15.96 6.51
CA ASP A 239 21.43 -17.28 7.04
C ASP A 239 21.43 -18.37 5.97
N HIS A 240 20.93 -18.04 4.77
CA HIS A 240 20.68 -19.03 3.73
C HIS A 240 21.45 -18.71 2.45
N PHE A 241 22.25 -19.68 2.02
CA PHE A 241 22.98 -19.64 0.76
C PHE A 241 22.17 -20.36 -0.33
N CYS A 242 21.90 -19.67 -1.43
CA CYS A 242 21.21 -20.23 -2.61
C CYS A 242 22.05 -20.04 -3.88
N ARG A 243 21.84 -20.88 -4.89
CA ARG A 243 22.60 -20.84 -6.15
C ARG A 243 21.91 -20.01 -7.24
N ASN A 244 20.61 -19.82 -7.14
CA ASN A 244 19.81 -19.06 -8.10
C ASN A 244 18.54 -18.48 -7.43
N GLN A 245 17.79 -17.68 -8.18
CA GLN A 245 16.60 -17.01 -7.68
C GLN A 245 15.43 -17.97 -7.39
N ASP A 246 15.28 -19.05 -8.15
CA ASP A 246 14.20 -20.02 -7.92
C ASP A 246 14.39 -20.76 -6.59
N GLU A 247 15.63 -21.20 -6.30
CA GLU A 247 16.01 -21.80 -5.02
C GLU A 247 15.77 -20.81 -3.87
N ALA A 248 16.11 -19.54 -4.08
CA ALA A 248 15.95 -18.51 -3.06
C ALA A 248 14.47 -18.18 -2.78
N VAL A 249 13.62 -18.14 -3.81
CA VAL A 249 12.17 -18.01 -3.66
C VAL A 249 11.60 -19.21 -2.89
N ALA A 250 12.00 -20.44 -3.27
CA ALA A 250 11.59 -21.64 -2.55
C ALA A 250 12.01 -21.61 -1.08
N LYS A 251 13.22 -21.11 -0.78
CA LYS A 251 13.71 -20.95 0.59
C LYS A 251 12.86 -19.95 1.39
N VAL A 252 12.49 -18.80 0.83
CA VAL A 252 11.60 -17.85 1.52
C VAL A 252 10.24 -18.49 1.82
N ARG A 253 9.66 -19.22 0.86
CA ARG A 253 8.41 -19.96 1.08
C ARG A 253 8.56 -20.99 2.19
N GLU A 254 9.64 -21.77 2.20
CA GLU A 254 9.96 -22.74 3.26
C GLU A 254 10.03 -22.07 4.64
N ILE A 255 10.70 -20.92 4.76
CA ILE A 255 10.78 -20.17 6.02
C ILE A 255 9.37 -19.80 6.53
N LEU A 256 8.51 -19.31 5.64
CA LEU A 256 7.15 -18.90 5.98
C LEU A 256 6.17 -20.08 6.14
N SER A 257 6.54 -21.30 5.72
CA SER A 257 5.70 -22.50 5.86
C SER A 257 5.47 -22.91 7.31
N PHE A 258 6.33 -22.45 8.23
CA PHE A 258 6.21 -22.67 9.67
C PHE A 258 5.25 -21.70 10.37
N GLU A 259 4.76 -20.67 9.65
CA GLU A 259 3.87 -19.67 10.24
C GLU A 259 2.44 -20.21 10.37
N PRO A 260 1.79 -20.04 11.53
CA PRO A 260 0.42 -20.48 11.71
C PRO A 260 -0.53 -19.65 10.81
N PRO A 261 -1.71 -20.20 10.44
CA PRO A 261 -2.71 -19.43 9.71
C PRO A 261 -3.12 -18.16 10.46
N GLN A 262 -3.16 -17.03 9.74
CA GLN A 262 -3.63 -15.75 10.27
C GLN A 262 -5.07 -15.84 10.75
N LYS A 263 -5.34 -15.23 11.90
CA LYS A 263 -6.67 -15.23 12.52
C LYS A 263 -7.37 -13.91 12.26
N LEU A 264 -8.60 -13.99 11.77
CA LEU A 264 -9.49 -12.85 11.70
C LEU A 264 -10.27 -12.74 13.02
N HIS A 265 -10.07 -11.63 13.74
CA HIS A 265 -10.80 -11.34 14.98
C HIS A 265 -12.16 -10.68 14.73
N LEU A 266 -12.87 -11.13 13.69
CA LEU A 266 -14.18 -10.65 13.27
C LEU A 266 -14.99 -11.83 12.75
N HIS A 267 -16.28 -11.90 13.10
CA HIS A 267 -17.18 -12.91 12.55
C HIS A 267 -17.42 -12.66 11.06
N ARG A 268 -17.15 -13.66 10.22
CA ARG A 268 -17.48 -13.64 8.79
C ARG A 268 -18.78 -14.41 8.57
N TYR A 269 -19.82 -13.69 8.14
CA TYR A 269 -21.11 -14.26 7.75
C TYR A 269 -21.01 -14.96 6.39
N ALA A 270 -22.06 -15.70 6.01
CA ALA A 270 -22.17 -16.21 4.65
C ALA A 270 -22.16 -15.05 3.65
N GLU A 271 -21.32 -15.16 2.64
CA GLU A 271 -21.19 -14.17 1.57
C GLU A 271 -22.37 -14.30 0.60
N VAL A 272 -23.00 -13.17 0.28
CA VAL A 272 -24.09 -13.09 -0.70
C VAL A 272 -23.74 -11.99 -1.70
N PRO A 273 -23.66 -12.27 -3.01
CA PRO A 273 -23.36 -11.25 -3.99
C PRO A 273 -24.36 -10.07 -3.96
N PRO A 274 -23.96 -8.85 -4.32
CA PRO A 274 -24.88 -7.74 -4.49
C PRO A 274 -25.98 -8.06 -5.51
N ARG A 275 -27.20 -7.54 -5.30
CA ARG A 275 -28.33 -7.68 -6.25
C ARG A 275 -28.16 -6.83 -7.50
N VAL A 276 -27.28 -5.84 -7.46
CA VAL A 276 -26.99 -4.92 -8.56
C VAL A 276 -25.57 -5.20 -9.08
N PRO A 277 -25.35 -5.25 -10.42
CA PRO A 277 -24.02 -5.45 -10.97
C PRO A 277 -23.06 -4.30 -10.61
N ALA A 278 -21.80 -4.61 -10.31
CA ALA A 278 -20.78 -3.60 -10.01
C ALA A 278 -20.61 -2.58 -11.15
N GLN A 279 -20.83 -2.99 -12.40
CA GLN A 279 -20.78 -2.13 -13.59
C GLN A 279 -21.84 -1.02 -13.59
N SER A 280 -22.84 -1.06 -12.70
CA SER A 280 -23.78 0.06 -12.54
C SER A 280 -23.10 1.30 -11.97
N ILE A 281 -21.96 1.16 -11.29
CA ILE A 281 -21.21 2.28 -10.69
C ILE A 281 -20.83 3.32 -11.75
N TYR A 282 -20.44 2.89 -12.96
CA TYR A 282 -20.11 3.78 -14.09
C TYR A 282 -21.28 4.67 -14.50
N GLU A 283 -22.52 4.22 -14.32
CA GLU A 283 -23.72 5.01 -14.62
C GLU A 283 -24.12 5.92 -13.44
N LEU A 284 -23.81 5.51 -12.22
CA LEU A 284 -24.18 6.18 -10.97
C LEU A 284 -23.27 7.36 -10.64
N LEU A 285 -21.97 7.24 -10.90
CA LEU A 285 -21.00 8.29 -10.61
C LEU A 285 -21.12 9.40 -11.67
N PRO A 286 -21.32 10.67 -11.27
CA PRO A 286 -21.47 11.76 -12.22
C PRO A 286 -20.15 12.08 -12.91
N ALA A 287 -20.18 12.32 -14.22
CA ALA A 287 -19.01 12.81 -14.97
C ALA A 287 -18.57 14.23 -14.54
N LYS A 288 -19.49 15.01 -13.96
CA LYS A 288 -19.21 16.38 -13.49
C LYS A 288 -19.08 16.40 -11.97
N VAL A 289 -17.92 16.82 -11.48
CA VAL A 289 -17.54 16.80 -10.05
C VAL A 289 -18.45 17.59 -9.11
N HIS A 290 -19.21 18.57 -9.61
CA HIS A 290 -20.14 19.37 -8.79
C HIS A 290 -21.52 18.74 -8.62
N GLN A 291 -21.81 17.64 -9.33
CA GLN A 291 -23.08 16.93 -9.19
C GLN A 291 -23.02 16.01 -7.98
N GLY A 292 -24.12 15.95 -7.25
CA GLY A 292 -24.21 15.09 -6.07
C GLY A 292 -24.25 13.60 -6.43
N ILE A 293 -23.73 12.76 -5.53
CA ILE A 293 -23.68 11.31 -5.70
C ILE A 293 -24.77 10.65 -4.87
N ASN A 294 -25.60 9.80 -5.48
CA ASN A 294 -26.55 8.96 -4.73
C ASN A 294 -25.79 7.75 -4.15
N THR A 295 -25.20 7.96 -2.97
CA THR A 295 -24.34 6.96 -2.36
C THR A 295 -25.11 5.75 -1.81
N ARG A 296 -26.43 5.87 -1.61
CA ARG A 296 -27.25 4.68 -1.28
C ARG A 296 -27.27 3.69 -2.45
N ALA A 297 -27.45 4.19 -3.68
CA ALA A 297 -27.39 3.36 -4.87
C ALA A 297 -25.97 2.81 -5.14
N PHE A 298 -24.93 3.59 -4.82
CA PHE A 298 -23.56 3.09 -4.84
C PHE A 298 -23.36 1.91 -3.88
N LEU A 299 -23.86 2.02 -2.64
CA LEU A 299 -23.75 0.95 -1.64
C LEU A 299 -24.53 -0.32 -2.06
N GLU A 300 -25.61 -0.20 -2.82
CA GLU A 300 -26.31 -1.38 -3.37
C GLU A 300 -25.43 -2.22 -4.30
N ALA A 301 -24.48 -1.62 -5.02
CA ALA A 301 -23.56 -2.33 -5.90
C ALA A 301 -22.33 -2.90 -5.16
N VAL A 302 -22.12 -2.52 -3.89
CA VAL A 302 -20.93 -2.86 -3.09
C VAL A 302 -21.25 -3.82 -1.95
N ALA A 303 -22.39 -3.63 -1.28
CA ALA A 303 -22.79 -4.41 -0.12
C ALA A 303 -23.32 -5.79 -0.52
N ASP A 304 -23.03 -6.79 0.30
CA ASP A 304 -23.61 -8.12 0.18
C ASP A 304 -25.14 -8.02 0.22
N ASP A 305 -25.80 -8.73 -0.70
CA ASP A 305 -27.26 -8.67 -0.93
C ASP A 305 -27.80 -7.23 -1.10
N SER A 306 -26.95 -6.26 -1.49
CA SER A 306 -27.31 -4.84 -1.59
C SER A 306 -27.98 -4.27 -0.33
N GLU A 307 -27.68 -4.81 0.86
CA GLU A 307 -28.30 -4.39 2.11
C GLU A 307 -27.54 -3.24 2.76
N PHE A 308 -28.27 -2.16 3.08
CA PHE A 308 -27.78 -1.06 3.89
C PHE A 308 -28.71 -0.77 5.07
N PHE A 309 -28.26 -1.12 6.27
CA PHE A 309 -28.96 -0.84 7.52
C PHE A 309 -28.67 0.59 7.97
N GLU A 310 -29.42 1.54 7.39
CA GLU A 310 -29.17 2.97 7.59
C GLU A 310 -29.51 3.44 9.00
N TYR A 311 -28.52 4.02 9.67
CA TYR A 311 -28.62 4.67 10.96
C TYR A 311 -29.17 6.10 10.82
N LYS A 312 -30.22 6.42 11.60
CA LYS A 312 -30.84 7.75 11.63
C LYS A 312 -31.24 8.27 10.24
N ARG A 313 -31.82 7.39 9.40
CA ARG A 313 -32.24 7.71 8.01
C ARG A 313 -33.10 8.98 7.89
N ASN A 314 -34.05 9.16 8.80
CA ASN A 314 -35.00 10.29 8.76
C ASN A 314 -34.57 11.51 9.59
N TYR A 315 -33.33 11.53 10.08
CA TYR A 315 -32.85 12.60 10.95
C TYR A 315 -32.43 13.83 10.15
N ALA A 316 -33.13 14.95 10.36
CA ALA A 316 -32.83 16.26 9.79
C ALA A 316 -32.68 16.24 8.25
N MET A 317 -33.69 15.73 7.54
CA MET A 317 -33.70 15.63 6.07
C MET A 317 -33.27 16.94 5.39
N GLY A 318 -32.43 16.84 4.36
CA GLY A 318 -31.78 17.96 3.67
C GLY A 318 -30.48 18.45 4.33
N ARG A 319 -30.22 18.07 5.60
CA ARG A 319 -28.99 18.41 6.33
C ARG A 319 -28.27 17.17 6.83
N GLY A 320 -28.91 16.41 7.72
CA GLY A 320 -28.36 15.21 8.32
C GLY A 320 -28.12 14.08 7.32
N ASP A 321 -28.93 13.95 6.28
CA ASP A 321 -28.83 12.93 5.22
C ASP A 321 -27.80 13.22 4.12
N ASN A 322 -27.07 14.34 4.21
CA ASN A 322 -25.90 14.61 3.37
C ASN A 322 -24.70 13.74 3.76
N ILE A 323 -24.65 13.25 5.00
CA ILE A 323 -23.74 12.19 5.42
C ILE A 323 -24.61 11.02 5.89
N ILE A 324 -24.61 9.90 5.18
CA ILE A 324 -25.32 8.69 5.60
C ILE A 324 -24.40 7.81 6.45
N ALA A 325 -24.99 7.10 7.40
CA ALA A 325 -24.29 6.20 8.28
C ALA A 325 -25.10 4.93 8.46
N GLY A 326 -24.46 3.78 8.73
CA GLY A 326 -25.17 2.52 8.90
C GLY A 326 -24.26 1.30 8.83
N LYS A 327 -24.84 0.10 8.75
CA LYS A 327 -24.08 -1.15 8.60
C LYS A 327 -24.31 -1.78 7.23
N ILE A 328 -23.25 -2.36 6.67
CA ILE A 328 -23.30 -3.26 5.52
C ILE A 328 -22.49 -4.51 5.82
N ARG A 329 -22.52 -5.48 4.92
CA ARG A 329 -21.53 -6.55 4.83
C ARG A 329 -20.81 -6.48 3.49
N ILE A 330 -19.53 -6.85 3.46
CA ILE A 330 -18.77 -7.06 2.23
C ILE A 330 -18.01 -8.38 2.38
N LYS A 331 -18.24 -9.35 1.49
CA LYS A 331 -17.65 -10.69 1.56
C LYS A 331 -17.89 -11.38 2.91
N GLY A 332 -19.06 -11.15 3.49
CA GLY A 332 -19.48 -11.62 4.80
C GLY A 332 -18.92 -10.82 5.98
N LEU A 333 -18.07 -9.81 5.77
CA LEU A 333 -17.47 -9.01 6.84
C LEU A 333 -18.37 -7.82 7.20
N PRO A 334 -18.79 -7.66 8.46
CA PRO A 334 -19.59 -6.51 8.87
C PRO A 334 -18.76 -5.23 8.90
N LEU A 335 -19.30 -4.16 8.32
CA LEU A 335 -18.66 -2.84 8.25
C LEU A 335 -19.65 -1.75 8.68
N GLY A 336 -19.14 -0.78 9.44
CA GLY A 336 -19.80 0.50 9.66
C GLY A 336 -19.50 1.44 8.51
N ILE A 337 -20.53 2.04 7.94
CA ILE A 337 -20.41 3.00 6.82
C ILE A 337 -20.59 4.41 7.35
N ILE A 338 -19.76 5.31 6.85
CA ILE A 338 -19.94 6.76 6.91
C ILE A 338 -19.68 7.27 5.51
N ALA A 339 -20.71 7.80 4.86
CA ALA A 339 -20.63 8.10 3.44
C ALA A 339 -21.23 9.48 3.14
N ALA A 340 -20.52 10.28 2.35
CA ALA A 340 -21.11 11.48 1.75
C ALA A 340 -22.22 11.08 0.78
N ASN A 341 -23.32 11.82 0.75
CA ASN A 341 -24.50 11.55 -0.07
C ASN A 341 -25.11 12.87 -0.59
N GLY A 342 -25.64 12.86 -1.81
CA GLY A 342 -26.06 14.08 -2.49
C GLY A 342 -24.84 14.99 -2.70
N LEU A 343 -24.96 16.27 -2.33
CA LEU A 343 -23.84 17.22 -2.43
C LEU A 343 -22.74 16.98 -1.39
N GLY A 344 -22.97 16.12 -0.39
CA GLY A 344 -21.96 15.76 0.61
C GLY A 344 -21.58 16.87 1.58
N ILE A 345 -22.35 17.97 1.67
CA ILE A 345 -22.08 19.08 2.58
C ILE A 345 -22.24 18.63 4.03
N ILE A 346 -21.25 18.92 4.87
CA ILE A 346 -21.29 18.54 6.28
C ILE A 346 -21.99 19.63 7.09
N PHE A 347 -23.27 19.40 7.41
CA PHE A 347 -24.04 20.20 8.36
C PHE A 347 -23.80 19.75 9.81
N VAL A 348 -24.22 20.58 10.78
CA VAL A 348 -24.12 20.27 12.22
C VAL A 348 -24.78 18.92 12.55
N GLU A 349 -25.98 18.68 12.02
CA GLU A 349 -26.73 17.45 12.22
C GLU A 349 -26.00 16.24 11.63
N ALA A 350 -25.41 16.38 10.44
CA ALA A 350 -24.62 15.34 9.81
C ALA A 350 -23.36 15.00 10.61
N ALA A 351 -22.62 16.01 11.07
CA ALA A 351 -21.43 15.83 11.92
C ALA A 351 -21.78 15.12 13.24
N ARG A 352 -22.87 15.51 13.91
CA ARG A 352 -23.35 14.84 15.13
C ARG A 352 -23.73 13.39 14.87
N LYS A 353 -24.45 13.11 13.77
CA LYS A 353 -24.85 11.75 13.38
C LYS A 353 -23.63 10.87 13.12
N ALA A 354 -22.66 11.36 12.34
CA ALA A 354 -21.44 10.64 12.04
C ALA A 354 -20.60 10.38 13.31
N THR A 355 -20.42 11.40 14.16
CA THR A 355 -19.70 11.30 15.44
C THR A 355 -20.27 10.17 16.31
N GLU A 356 -21.59 10.17 16.53
CA GLU A 356 -22.23 9.11 17.32
C GLU A 356 -22.06 7.73 16.70
N TRP A 357 -22.13 7.63 15.37
CA TRP A 357 -21.95 6.36 14.67
C TRP A 357 -20.52 5.81 14.78
N ILE A 358 -19.50 6.68 14.68
CA ILE A 358 -18.09 6.31 14.89
C ILE A 358 -17.90 5.71 16.27
N ILE A 359 -18.45 6.38 17.30
CA ILE A 359 -18.36 5.91 18.69
C ILE A 359 -18.99 4.53 18.84
N ARG A 360 -20.19 4.32 18.26
CA ARG A 360 -20.86 3.01 18.27
C ARG A 360 -20.06 1.93 17.57
N CYS A 361 -19.51 2.20 16.39
CA CYS A 361 -18.65 1.24 15.68
C CYS A 361 -17.42 0.88 16.50
N SER A 362 -16.79 1.86 17.16
CA SER A 362 -15.64 1.65 18.04
C SER A 362 -15.99 0.79 19.27
N GLN A 363 -17.17 1.00 19.86
CA GLN A 363 -17.68 0.21 20.98
C GLN A 363 -18.00 -1.24 20.55
N ASP A 364 -18.65 -1.40 19.40
CA ASP A 364 -19.04 -2.70 18.83
C ASP A 364 -17.84 -3.44 18.18
N LYS A 365 -16.65 -2.85 18.16
CA LYS A 365 -15.46 -3.36 17.45
C LYS A 365 -15.72 -3.63 15.96
N THR A 366 -16.58 -2.83 15.34
CA THR A 366 -16.91 -2.91 13.92
C THR A 366 -15.96 -2.03 13.10
N PRO A 367 -15.25 -2.57 12.09
CA PRO A 367 -14.43 -1.77 11.18
C PRO A 367 -15.26 -0.70 10.46
N ILE A 368 -14.64 0.43 10.12
CA ILE A 368 -15.34 1.55 9.49
C ILE A 368 -14.82 1.76 8.06
N LEU A 369 -15.74 1.85 7.10
CA LEU A 369 -15.48 2.29 5.74
C LEU A 369 -16.06 3.70 5.55
N PHE A 370 -15.18 4.65 5.26
CA PHE A 370 -15.52 6.00 4.86
C PHE A 370 -15.64 6.06 3.35
N VAL A 371 -16.80 6.48 2.84
CA VAL A 371 -17.01 6.72 1.40
C VAL A 371 -17.08 8.23 1.17
N GLN A 372 -16.00 8.79 0.67
CA GLN A 372 -15.79 10.23 0.62
C GLN A 372 -16.14 10.82 -0.74
N SER A 373 -16.93 11.89 -0.69
CA SER A 373 -17.25 12.80 -1.79
C SER A 373 -17.88 14.06 -1.18
N SER A 374 -17.11 14.79 -0.36
CA SER A 374 -17.62 15.89 0.46
C SER A 374 -16.82 17.16 0.16
N PRO A 375 -17.45 18.27 -0.27
CA PRO A 375 -16.77 19.54 -0.54
C PRO A 375 -16.40 20.31 0.75
N GLY A 376 -16.81 19.82 1.92
CA GLY A 376 -16.50 20.41 3.22
C GLY A 376 -17.73 20.72 4.08
N TYR A 377 -17.51 21.56 5.10
CA TYR A 377 -18.54 21.96 6.06
C TYR A 377 -19.39 23.12 5.54
N MET A 378 -20.63 23.22 6.05
CA MET A 378 -21.46 24.38 5.77
C MET A 378 -20.89 25.65 6.43
N VAL A 379 -20.82 26.73 5.65
CA VAL A 379 -20.35 28.05 6.08
C VAL A 379 -21.52 29.00 6.35
N GLY A 380 -21.26 30.10 7.05
CA GLY A 380 -22.24 31.15 7.34
C GLY A 380 -22.51 31.32 8.84
N SER A 381 -23.02 32.49 9.22
CA SER A 381 -23.23 32.87 10.63
C SER A 381 -24.16 31.91 11.38
N GLU A 382 -25.20 31.41 10.71
CA GLU A 382 -26.10 30.39 11.30
C GLU A 382 -25.35 29.10 11.65
N SER A 383 -24.54 28.58 10.72
CA SER A 383 -23.73 27.37 10.94
C SER A 383 -22.74 27.55 12.10
N GLU A 384 -22.09 28.71 12.17
CA GLU A 384 -21.16 29.04 13.25
C GLU A 384 -21.88 29.15 14.61
N HIS A 385 -23.02 29.83 14.68
CA HIS A 385 -23.82 29.94 15.91
C HIS A 385 -24.36 28.58 16.38
N MET A 386 -24.62 27.67 15.43
CA MET A 386 -25.02 26.29 15.72
C MET A 386 -23.85 25.39 16.13
N GLY A 387 -22.60 25.90 16.11
CA GLY A 387 -21.42 25.22 16.59
C GLY A 387 -20.76 24.28 15.58
N ILE A 388 -20.84 24.56 14.27
CA ILE A 388 -20.28 23.69 13.23
C ILE A 388 -18.81 23.32 13.47
N GLY A 389 -17.97 24.27 13.88
CA GLY A 389 -16.57 24.00 14.21
C GLY A 389 -16.39 23.04 15.39
N LYS A 390 -17.23 23.16 16.43
CA LYS A 390 -17.22 22.27 17.59
C LYS A 390 -17.62 20.85 17.21
N TYR A 391 -18.69 20.68 16.43
CA TYR A 391 -19.15 19.35 16.01
C TYR A 391 -18.25 18.72 14.95
N GLY A 392 -17.61 19.52 14.09
CA GLY A 392 -16.54 19.05 13.21
C GLY A 392 -15.34 18.54 14.00
N ALA A 393 -14.91 19.27 15.04
CA ALA A 393 -13.84 18.82 15.94
C ALA A 393 -14.21 17.53 16.71
N ASP A 394 -15.47 17.34 17.07
CA ASP A 394 -15.93 16.09 17.71
C ASP A 394 -15.87 14.89 16.76
N MET A 395 -16.16 15.10 15.47
CA MET A 395 -15.99 14.07 14.44
C MET A 395 -14.51 13.71 14.27
N VAL A 396 -13.61 14.70 14.14
CA VAL A 396 -12.15 14.49 14.05
C VAL A 396 -11.62 13.75 15.29
N ARG A 397 -12.06 14.13 16.49
CA ARG A 397 -11.69 13.44 17.73
C ARG A 397 -12.15 11.99 17.70
N SER A 398 -13.39 11.75 17.30
CA SER A 398 -13.97 10.40 17.26
C SER A 398 -13.26 9.50 16.26
N VAL A 399 -12.96 10.01 15.05
CA VAL A 399 -12.18 9.25 14.06
C VAL A 399 -10.79 8.96 14.62
N SER A 400 -10.10 9.96 15.16
CA SER A 400 -8.73 9.82 15.69
C SER A 400 -8.62 8.79 16.81
N CYS A 401 -9.62 8.73 17.70
CA CYS A 401 -9.65 7.81 18.84
C CYS A 401 -10.28 6.44 18.52
N ALA A 402 -10.83 6.22 17.32
CA ALA A 402 -11.45 4.96 16.95
C ALA A 402 -10.42 3.83 16.87
N GLN A 403 -10.54 2.84 17.77
CA GLN A 403 -9.65 1.67 17.86
C GLN A 403 -10.21 0.48 17.08
N VAL A 404 -10.59 0.73 15.83
CA VAL A 404 -11.07 -0.27 14.87
C VAL A 404 -10.38 -0.04 13.53
N PRO A 405 -10.28 -1.06 12.65
CA PRO A 405 -9.77 -0.86 11.30
C PRO A 405 -10.60 0.19 10.57
N ARG A 406 -9.93 1.09 9.87
CA ARG A 406 -10.54 2.20 9.12
C ARG A 406 -10.04 2.18 7.70
N LEU A 407 -10.98 2.18 6.76
CA LEU A 407 -10.72 2.24 5.32
C LEU A 407 -11.40 3.49 4.77
N GLN A 408 -10.78 4.12 3.78
CA GLN A 408 -11.29 5.30 3.12
C GLN A 408 -11.30 5.05 1.63
N LEU A 409 -12.46 5.23 1.03
CA LEU A 409 -12.70 5.12 -0.40
C LEU A 409 -13.15 6.49 -0.89
N VAL A 410 -12.32 7.13 -1.71
CA VAL A 410 -12.63 8.41 -2.32
C VAL A 410 -13.34 8.14 -3.65
N ILE A 411 -14.58 8.59 -3.78
CA ILE A 411 -15.43 8.37 -4.97
C ILE A 411 -15.84 9.69 -5.66
N GLY A 412 -15.34 10.81 -5.17
CA GLY A 412 -15.66 12.15 -5.64
C GLY A 412 -14.66 13.17 -5.08
N PRO A 413 -14.97 14.48 -5.12
CA PRO A 413 -14.07 15.50 -4.61
C PRO A 413 -13.79 15.34 -3.10
N ASP A 414 -12.54 15.65 -2.73
CA ASP A 414 -12.03 15.82 -1.36
C ASP A 414 -11.94 17.31 -1.03
#